data_AF-A0A920E892-F1
#
_entry.id   AF-A0A920E892-F1
#
_cell.length_a   1.000
_cell.length_b   1.000
_cell.length_c   1.000
_cell.angle_alpha   90.00
_cell.angle_beta   90.00
_cell.angle_gamma   90.00
#
_symmetry.space_group_name_H-M   'P 1'
#
loop_
_entity.id
_entity.type
_entity.pdbx_description
1 polymer ?
#
loop_
_entity_poly.entity_id
_entity_poly.type
_entity_poly.pdbx_seq_one_letter_code
_entity_poly.pdbx_strand_id
1 'polypeptide(L)'
;MRGKKPLSEKQVVALRKLVEGNELHELLLNLGVDLMLRASDLLNLKVSDVLNESGSVKKEVRVRMKKTKKTTLNLPLSKNSIAVIKKYLLERKRKDFIFRSTHYHYTENLF
;
A
#
# COMPACT_ATOMS: atom_id res chain seq x y z
N MET A 1 11.00 18.76 -25.42
CA MET A 1 11.41 17.53 -24.72
C MET A 1 10.15 16.72 -24.40
N ARG A 2 9.97 15.53 -24.96
CA ARG A 2 8.77 14.71 -24.71
C ARG A 2 9.01 13.94 -23.39
N GLY A 3 8.44 14.40 -22.29
CA GLY A 3 8.61 13.77 -20.98
C GLY A 3 8.15 12.31 -20.98
N LYS A 4 8.64 11.51 -20.01
CA LYS A 4 8.18 10.14 -19.81
C LYS A 4 6.67 10.16 -19.58
N LYS A 5 5.95 9.31 -20.31
CA LYS A 5 4.49 9.18 -20.16
C LYS A 5 4.16 8.36 -18.92
N PRO A 6 3.04 8.66 -18.23
CA PRO A 6 2.50 7.79 -17.20
C PRO A 6 2.22 6.38 -17.73
N LEU A 7 2.14 5.42 -16.83
CA LEU A 7 1.73 4.05 -17.17
C LEU A 7 0.28 4.05 -17.68
N SER A 8 0.07 3.35 -18.79
CA SER A 8 -1.27 3.03 -19.29
C SER A 8 -1.89 1.88 -18.49
N GLU A 9 -3.21 1.76 -18.53
CA GLU A 9 -3.93 0.64 -17.90
C GLU A 9 -3.41 -0.72 -18.36
N LYS A 10 -3.15 -0.89 -19.67
CA LYS A 10 -2.55 -2.12 -20.22
C LYS A 10 -1.19 -2.43 -19.61
N GLN A 11 -0.36 -1.41 -19.39
CA GLN A 11 0.94 -1.59 -18.74
C GLN A 11 0.78 -1.95 -17.26
N VAL A 12 -0.18 -1.37 -16.55
CA VAL A 12 -0.48 -1.73 -15.16
C VAL A 12 -0.94 -3.19 -15.08
N VAL A 13 -1.81 -3.65 -15.99
CA VAL A 13 -2.24 -5.06 -16.06
C VAL A 13 -1.07 -6.00 -16.35
N ALA A 14 -0.16 -5.63 -17.26
CA ALA A 14 1.04 -6.41 -17.52
C ALA A 14 1.97 -6.47 -16.30
N LEU A 15 2.19 -5.34 -15.61
CA LEU A 15 2.99 -5.29 -14.38
C LEU A 15 2.43 -6.16 -13.28
N ARG A 16 1.10 -6.26 -13.14
CA ARG A 16 0.44 -7.15 -12.17
C ARG A 16 0.84 -8.60 -12.36
N LYS A 17 0.94 -9.07 -13.61
CA LYS A 17 1.41 -10.43 -13.94
C LYS A 17 2.89 -10.62 -13.60
N LEU A 18 3.72 -9.60 -13.80
CA LEU A 18 5.16 -9.69 -13.53
C LEU A 18 5.50 -9.75 -12.04
N VAL A 19 4.66 -9.15 -11.19
CA VAL A 19 4.90 -9.11 -9.74
C VAL A 19 4.16 -10.20 -8.98
N GLU A 20 3.35 -11.01 -9.66
CA GLU A 20 2.52 -12.04 -9.05
C GLU A 20 3.36 -13.04 -8.24
N GLY A 21 2.91 -13.33 -7.01
CA GLY A 21 3.61 -14.21 -6.07
C GLY A 21 4.64 -13.52 -5.19
N ASN A 22 5.00 -12.26 -5.48
CA ASN A 22 5.87 -11.46 -4.62
C ASN A 22 5.04 -10.50 -3.76
N GLU A 23 4.90 -10.80 -2.46
CA GLU A 23 4.11 -10.00 -1.50
C GLU A 23 4.41 -8.51 -1.59
N LEU A 24 5.69 -8.13 -1.48
CA LEU A 24 6.10 -6.74 -1.42
C LEU A 24 5.73 -6.00 -2.71
N HIS A 25 6.01 -6.60 -3.86
CA HIS A 25 5.76 -5.98 -5.15
C HIS A 25 4.27 -5.94 -5.50
N GLU A 26 3.50 -6.98 -5.16
CA GLU A 26 2.05 -6.97 -5.31
C GLU A 26 1.41 -5.86 -4.48
N LEU A 27 1.79 -5.74 -3.20
CA LEU A 27 1.29 -4.68 -2.32
C LEU A 27 1.68 -3.29 -2.86
N LEU A 28 2.93 -3.09 -3.28
CA LEU A 28 3.43 -1.80 -3.77
C LEU A 28 2.68 -1.35 -5.02
N LEU A 29 2.52 -2.24 -6.01
CA LEU A 29 1.87 -1.91 -7.25
C LEU A 29 0.38 -1.58 -7.03
N ASN A 30 -0.32 -2.40 -6.25
CA ASN A 30 -1.75 -2.23 -6.02
C ASN A 30 -2.08 -0.97 -5.21
N LEU A 31 -1.46 -0.83 -4.05
CA LEU A 31 -1.71 0.29 -3.16
C LEU A 31 -1.13 1.59 -3.72
N GLY A 32 0.00 1.52 -4.43
CA GLY A 32 0.60 2.68 -5.07
C GLY A 32 -0.30 3.29 -6.15
N VAL A 33 -0.96 2.44 -6.96
CA VAL A 33 -1.90 2.89 -7.99
C VAL A 33 -3.15 3.53 -7.39
N ASP A 34 -3.77 2.91 -6.38
CA ASP A 34 -5.04 3.40 -5.82
C ASP A 34 -4.87 4.61 -4.90
N LEU A 35 -3.82 4.60 -4.06
CA LEU A 35 -3.66 5.62 -3.02
C LEU A 35 -2.94 6.88 -3.53
N MET A 36 -2.19 6.77 -4.64
CA MET A 36 -1.45 7.87 -5.27
C MET A 36 -0.58 8.68 -4.29
N LEU A 37 -0.10 8.03 -3.23
CA LEU A 37 0.69 8.66 -2.19
C LEU A 37 2.12 8.89 -2.68
N ARG A 38 2.77 9.90 -2.11
CA ARG A 38 4.22 10.05 -2.28
C ARG A 38 4.91 8.86 -1.65
N ALA A 39 6.06 8.45 -2.20
CA ALA A 39 6.80 7.29 -1.72
C ALA A 39 7.03 7.30 -0.19
N SER A 40 7.38 8.45 0.40
CA SER A 40 7.57 8.54 1.86
C SER A 40 6.27 8.35 2.65
N ASP A 41 5.12 8.81 2.14
CA ASP A 41 3.84 8.61 2.81
C ASP A 41 3.37 7.15 2.62
N LEU A 42 3.55 6.59 1.42
CA LEU A 42 3.22 5.20 1.10
C LEU A 42 3.99 4.21 1.98
N LEU A 43 5.31 4.38 2.12
CA LEU A 43 6.17 3.50 2.91
C LEU A 43 5.88 3.57 4.42
N ASN A 44 5.19 4.60 4.89
CA ASN A 44 4.79 4.74 6.29
C ASN A 44 3.40 4.15 6.60
N LEU A 45 2.71 3.57 5.61
CA LEU A 45 1.43 2.91 5.84
C LEU A 45 1.59 1.71 6.77
N LYS A 46 0.68 1.63 7.75
CA LYS A 46 0.54 0.51 8.67
C LYS A 46 -0.67 -0.35 8.32
N VAL A 47 -0.68 -1.59 8.80
CA VAL A 47 -1.81 -2.52 8.61
C VAL A 47 -3.11 -1.91 9.15
N SER A 48 -3.05 -1.16 10.26
CA SER A 48 -4.20 -0.42 10.81
C SER A 48 -4.82 0.61 9.87
N ASP A 49 -4.06 1.09 8.87
CA ASP A 49 -4.56 2.07 7.91
C ASP A 49 -5.52 1.44 6.91
N VAL A 50 -5.35 0.15 6.61
CA VAL A 50 -6.13 -0.61 5.61
C VAL A 50 -7.11 -1.62 6.20
N LEU A 51 -6.99 -1.99 7.48
CA LEU A 51 -7.90 -2.91 8.18
C LEU A 51 -8.72 -2.20 9.27
N ASN A 52 -10.02 -2.50 9.32
CA ASN A 52 -10.90 -2.15 10.45
C ASN A 52 -10.50 -2.92 11.70
N GLU A 53 -10.93 -2.47 12.87
CA GLU A 53 -10.68 -3.15 14.16
C GLU A 53 -11.22 -4.58 14.17
N SER A 54 -12.31 -4.84 13.45
CA SER A 54 -12.88 -6.19 13.26
C SER A 54 -12.05 -7.11 12.37
N GLY A 55 -10.93 -6.66 11.80
CA GLY A 55 -10.10 -7.43 10.86
C GLY A 55 -10.58 -7.38 9.40
N SER A 56 -11.75 -6.77 9.14
CA SER A 56 -12.23 -6.57 7.77
C SER A 56 -11.44 -5.49 7.02
N VAL A 57 -11.27 -5.65 5.72
CA VAL A 57 -10.59 -4.64 4.87
C VAL A 57 -11.46 -3.39 4.75
N LYS A 58 -10.86 -2.22 4.90
CA LYS A 58 -11.55 -0.93 4.70
C LYS A 58 -11.95 -0.74 3.24
N LYS A 59 -12.99 0.06 3.00
CA LYS A 59 -13.37 0.50 1.65
C LYS A 59 -12.51 1.67 1.17
N GLU A 60 -12.00 2.46 2.11
CA GLU A 60 -11.24 3.67 1.87
C GLU A 60 -10.14 3.86 2.92
N VAL A 61 -9.08 4.54 2.54
CA VAL A 61 -7.92 4.86 3.39
C VAL A 61 -7.85 6.38 3.58
N ARG A 62 -7.50 6.81 4.79
CA ARG A 62 -7.13 8.19 5.10
C ARG A 62 -5.76 8.19 5.76
N VAL A 63 -4.84 9.01 5.23
CA VAL A 63 -3.47 9.11 5.74
C VAL A 63 -3.18 10.55 6.11
N ARG A 64 -2.51 10.78 7.24
CA ARG A 64 -1.95 12.09 7.58
C ARG A 64 -0.60 12.27 6.86
N MET A 65 -0.54 13.18 5.91
CA MET A 65 0.65 13.40 5.09
C MET A 65 1.80 13.97 5.92
N LYS A 66 3.02 13.45 5.73
CA LYS A 66 4.19 13.87 6.52
C LYS A 66 4.57 15.34 6.29
N LYS A 67 4.55 15.79 5.03
CA LYS A 67 5.00 17.13 4.61
C LYS A 67 4.05 18.23 5.07
N THR A 68 2.76 18.08 4.78
CA THR A 68 1.77 19.15 4.99
C THR A 68 1.03 19.02 6.31
N LYS A 69 1.17 17.88 7.01
CA LYS A 69 0.45 17.54 8.25
C LYS A 69 -1.07 17.46 8.11
N LYS A 70 -1.61 17.60 6.88
CA LYS A 70 -3.02 17.45 6.54
C LYS A 70 -3.37 15.99 6.29
N THR A 71 -4.62 15.62 6.58
CA THR A 71 -5.16 14.30 6.22
C THR A 71 -5.62 14.31 4.77
N THR A 72 -5.40 13.21 4.06
CA THR A 72 -5.95 13.05 2.70
C THR A 72 -7.47 13.04 2.72
N LEU A 73 -8.08 13.31 1.56
CA LEU A 73 -9.45 12.87 1.30
C LEU A 73 -9.53 11.34 1.37
N ASN A 74 -10.74 10.81 1.37
CA ASN A 74 -10.98 9.37 1.33
C ASN A 74 -10.42 8.77 0.04
N LEU A 75 -9.42 7.91 0.16
CA LEU A 75 -8.79 7.21 -0.97
C LEU A 75 -9.44 5.82 -1.11
N PRO A 76 -10.27 5.57 -2.14
CA PRO A 76 -10.97 4.29 -2.28
C PRO A 76 -9.99 3.16 -2.62
N LEU A 77 -10.24 1.97 -2.08
CA LEU A 77 -9.50 0.76 -2.44
C LEU A 77 -10.24 0.00 -3.54
N SER A 78 -9.54 -0.26 -4.65
CA SER A 78 -10.07 -1.08 -5.74
C SER A 78 -10.18 -2.55 -5.32
N LYS A 79 -10.89 -3.35 -6.14
CA LYS A 79 -10.97 -4.80 -5.96
C LYS A 79 -9.58 -5.45 -5.92
N ASN A 80 -8.63 -4.93 -6.70
CA ASN A 80 -7.27 -5.47 -6.74
C ASN A 80 -6.51 -5.19 -5.44
N SER A 81 -6.59 -3.97 -4.91
CA SER A 81 -6.01 -3.63 -3.61
C SER A 81 -6.62 -4.44 -2.47
N ILE A 82 -7.95 -4.57 -2.45
CA ILE A 82 -8.65 -5.39 -1.45
C ILE A 82 -8.18 -6.85 -1.53
N ALA A 83 -8.02 -7.41 -2.74
CA ALA A 83 -7.57 -8.78 -2.92
C ALA A 83 -6.16 -9.00 -2.34
N VAL A 84 -5.19 -8.11 -2.64
CA VAL A 84 -3.83 -8.28 -2.11
C VAL A 84 -3.73 -7.99 -0.61
N ILE A 85 -4.55 -7.08 -0.07
CA ILE A 85 -4.63 -6.86 1.38
C ILE A 85 -5.12 -8.15 2.05
N LYS A 86 -6.20 -8.77 1.54
CA LYS A 86 -6.71 -10.03 2.07
C LYS A 86 -5.68 -11.16 1.99
N LYS A 87 -4.93 -11.21 0.89
CA LYS A 87 -3.91 -12.23 0.65
C LYS A 87 -2.76 -12.17 1.65
N TYR A 88 -2.34 -10.98 2.07
CA TYR A 88 -1.05 -10.80 2.77
C TYR A 88 -1.13 -10.18 4.17
N LEU A 89 -2.21 -9.46 4.51
CA LEU A 89 -2.21 -8.58 5.68
C LEU A 89 -3.18 -8.98 6.80
N LEU A 90 -4.09 -9.95 6.59
CA LEU A 90 -5.12 -10.29 7.58
C LEU A 90 -4.52 -10.78 8.91
N GLU A 91 -3.48 -11.61 8.84
CA GLU A 91 -2.81 -12.17 10.01
C GLU A 91 -1.66 -11.30 10.55
N ARG A 92 -1.43 -10.13 9.94
CA ARG A 92 -0.33 -9.25 10.31
C ARG A 92 -0.71 -8.33 11.45
N LYS A 93 0.22 -8.06 12.37
CA LYS A 93 -0.03 -7.18 13.50
C LYS A 93 -0.41 -5.79 13.00
N ARG A 94 -1.45 -5.20 13.58
CA ARG A 94 -1.99 -3.88 13.17
C ARG A 94 -0.95 -2.76 13.17
N LYS A 95 0.02 -2.82 14.09
CA LYS A 95 1.08 -1.82 14.27
C LYS A 95 2.19 -1.91 13.23
N ASP A 96 2.27 -3.02 12.49
CA ASP A 96 3.35 -3.26 11.55
C ASP A 96 3.17 -2.38 10.31
N PHE A 97 4.29 -2.00 9.71
CA PHE A 97 4.29 -1.40 8.39
C PHE A 97 3.85 -2.41 7.34
N ILE A 98 3.09 -1.95 6.35
CA ILE A 98 2.68 -2.78 5.20
C ILE A 98 3.90 -3.17 4.36
N PHE A 99 4.81 -2.22 4.12
CA PHE A 99 6.02 -2.42 3.33
C PHE A 99 7.20 -2.66 4.26
N ARG A 100 7.57 -3.94 4.43
CA ARG A 100 8.71 -4.35 5.26
C ARG A 100 9.91 -4.67 4.36
N SER A 101 11.10 -4.28 4.81
CA SER A 101 12.34 -4.84 4.26
C SER A 101 12.57 -6.24 4.81
N THR A 102 13.45 -7.00 4.15
CA THR A 102 13.90 -8.32 4.61
C THR A 102 14.49 -8.28 6.02
N HIS A 103 15.06 -7.13 6.42
CA HIS A 103 15.68 -6.92 7.73
C HIS A 103 14.73 -6.33 8.78
N TYR A 104 13.42 -6.22 8.49
CA TYR A 104 12.47 -5.56 9.38
C TYR A 104 12.49 -6.10 10.82
N HIS A 105 12.67 -7.40 10.99
CA HIS A 105 12.64 -8.06 12.29
C HIS A 105 13.78 -7.59 13.22
N TYR A 106 14.88 -7.06 12.66
CA TYR A 106 15.97 -6.46 13.42
C TYR A 106 15.66 -5.02 13.86
N THR A 107 14.68 -4.37 13.22
CA THR A 107 14.39 -2.94 13.39
C THR A 107 13.04 -2.65 14.02
N GLU A 108 12.19 -3.64 14.20
CA GLU A 108 10.81 -3.45 14.67
C GLU A 108 10.71 -2.90 16.10
N ASN A 109 11.76 -3.04 16.91
CA ASN A 109 11.83 -2.53 18.29
C ASN A 109 12.57 -1.19 18.41
N LEU A 110 13.02 -0.59 17.30
CA LEU A 110 13.76 0.68 17.31
C LEU A 110 12.85 1.91 17.13
N PHE A 111 11.54 1.72 16.92
CA PHE A 111 10.55 2.77 16.63
C PHE A 111 9.21 2.47 17.31
#